data_AF-A0A2B4R7J6-F1
#
_entry.id   AF-A0A2B4R7J6-F1
#
_cell.length_a   1.000
_cell.length_b   1.000
_cell.length_c   1.000
_cell.angle_alpha   90.00
_cell.angle_beta   90.00
_cell.angle_gamma   90.00
#
_symmetry.space_group_name_H-M   'P 1'
#
loop_
_entity.id
_entity.type
_entity.pdbx_description
1 polymer ?
#
loop_
_entity_poly.entity_id
_entity_poly.type
_entity_poly.pdbx_seq_one_letter_code
_entity_poly.pdbx_strand_id
1 'polypeptide(L)'
;MSPISFVARGKEADESHDHHLPEISSSVVQELLKAQECIKKSFMESVVASIIARIDDLVKDVADLKTSLQFSQQDISSHEEKIKTIITDVSSPQANVNKHLQKAIYLENQSKRNNLRFEGLMEDDDKSWEETKDKMKNTLVDKFNFELAPGIEHAPASHWPSKKTG
;
A
#
# COMPACT_ATOMS: atom_id res chain seq x y z
N MET A 1 -12.15 122.64 37.93
CA MET A 1 -13.59 122.29 37.84
C MET A 1 -13.79 120.92 38.46
N SER A 2 -14.57 120.83 39.54
CA SER A 2 -15.45 119.68 39.82
C SER A 2 -16.86 120.08 39.33
N PRO A 3 -17.81 119.19 38.94
CA PRO A 3 -18.42 118.13 39.76
C PRO A 3 -18.59 116.81 38.94
N ILE A 4 -19.44 115.79 39.19
CA ILE A 4 -20.56 115.50 40.12
C ILE A 4 -20.39 114.05 40.66
N SER A 5 -20.88 113.76 41.87
CA SER A 5 -20.97 112.41 42.46
C SER A 5 -22.18 111.60 42.00
N PHE A 6 -22.07 110.28 41.85
CA PHE A 6 -23.22 109.37 41.90
C PHE A 6 -22.92 108.14 42.76
N VAL A 7 -23.81 107.85 43.72
CA VAL A 7 -23.76 106.66 44.58
C VAL A 7 -24.75 105.64 44.04
N ALA A 8 -24.29 104.43 43.73
CA ALA A 8 -25.14 103.27 43.49
C ALA A 8 -24.68 102.13 44.40
N ARG A 9 -25.51 101.79 45.39
CA ARG A 9 -25.36 100.62 46.25
C ARG A 9 -25.87 99.40 45.50
N GLY A 10 -24.96 98.59 44.95
CA GLY A 10 -25.24 97.26 44.38
C GLY A 10 -24.74 96.16 45.33
N LYS A 11 -25.49 95.06 45.44
CA LYS A 11 -25.24 93.96 46.39
C LYS A 11 -25.47 92.64 45.67
N GLU A 12 -24.39 91.98 45.26
CA GLU A 12 -24.38 90.66 44.62
C GLU A 12 -23.28 89.86 45.35
N ALA A 13 -23.64 88.86 46.17
CA ALA A 13 -23.80 87.46 45.73
C ALA A 13 -22.43 86.94 45.24
N ASP A 14 -21.55 86.42 46.10
CA ASP A 14 -21.69 85.12 46.76
C ASP A 14 -22.28 84.04 45.85
N GLU A 15 -21.40 83.41 45.07
CA GLU A 15 -21.63 82.09 44.51
C GLU A 15 -20.27 81.44 44.20
N SER A 16 -19.55 80.99 45.25
CA SER A 16 -18.47 80.04 45.06
C SER A 16 -19.07 78.68 44.70
N HIS A 17 -19.27 78.43 43.41
CA HIS A 17 -19.65 77.13 42.89
C HIS A 17 -18.48 76.15 43.02
N ASP A 18 -18.30 75.62 44.24
CA ASP A 18 -17.36 74.56 44.54
C ASP A 18 -17.86 73.25 43.91
N HIS A 19 -17.35 72.95 42.72
CA HIS A 19 -17.52 71.64 42.09
C HIS A 19 -16.64 70.61 42.80
N HIS A 20 -17.01 70.28 44.04
CA HIS A 20 -16.45 69.18 44.80
C HIS A 20 -16.81 67.87 44.10
N LEU A 21 -15.96 67.42 43.18
CA LEU A 21 -16.00 66.06 42.66
C LEU A 21 -15.94 65.10 43.85
N PRO A 22 -16.74 64.02 43.87
CA PRO A 22 -16.73 63.10 45.00
C PRO A 22 -15.37 62.43 45.11
N GLU A 23 -14.64 62.67 46.21
CA GLU A 23 -13.41 61.96 46.50
C GLU A 23 -13.71 60.47 46.63
N ILE A 24 -13.09 59.66 45.77
CA ILE A 24 -13.22 58.21 45.81
C ILE A 24 -12.47 57.72 47.05
N SER A 25 -13.20 57.24 48.05
CA SER A 25 -12.61 56.66 49.26
C SER A 25 -11.59 55.57 48.91
N SER A 26 -10.43 55.62 49.56
CA SER A 26 -9.37 54.60 49.47
C SER A 26 -9.88 53.17 49.70
N SER A 27 -10.94 53.00 50.52
CA SER A 27 -11.58 51.69 50.73
C SER A 27 -12.15 51.10 49.44
N VAL A 28 -12.79 51.92 48.60
CA VAL A 28 -13.42 51.49 47.33
C VAL A 28 -12.34 51.03 46.34
N VAL A 29 -11.21 51.75 46.27
CA VAL A 29 -10.06 51.36 45.46
C VAL A 29 -9.48 50.02 45.94
N GLN A 30 -9.41 49.82 47.26
CA GLN A 30 -8.86 48.59 47.85
C GLN A 30 -9.78 47.37 47.64
N GLU A 31 -11.10 47.55 47.62
CA GLU A 31 -12.07 46.51 47.25
C GLU A 31 -12.00 46.16 45.76
N LEU A 32 -11.88 47.16 44.88
CA LEU A 32 -11.67 46.98 43.44
C LEU A 32 -10.39 46.19 43.14
N LEU A 33 -9.28 46.49 43.84
CA LEU A 33 -8.03 45.73 43.69
C LEU A 33 -8.17 44.26 44.12
N LYS A 34 -8.86 43.99 45.24
CA LYS A 34 -9.15 42.61 45.69
C LYS A 34 -10.05 41.87 44.70
N ALA A 35 -11.06 42.54 44.15
CA ALA A 35 -11.93 41.96 43.12
C ALA A 35 -11.14 41.66 41.83
N GLN A 36 -10.27 42.56 41.39
CA GLN A 36 -9.40 42.36 40.22
C GLN A 36 -8.41 41.20 40.43
N GLU A 37 -7.81 41.10 41.61
CA GLU A 37 -6.91 39.98 41.98
C GLU A 37 -7.67 38.65 41.94
N CYS A 38 -8.87 38.59 42.53
CA CYS A 38 -9.73 37.41 42.52
C CYS A 38 -10.09 36.97 41.10
N ILE A 39 -10.57 37.90 40.25
CA ILE A 39 -10.92 37.64 38.85
C ILE A 39 -9.70 37.13 38.06
N LYS A 40 -8.53 37.77 38.24
CA LYS A 40 -7.28 37.33 37.59
C LYS A 40 -6.87 35.94 38.05
N LYS A 41 -6.99 35.63 39.34
CA LYS A 41 -6.67 34.31 39.90
C LYS A 41 -7.57 33.24 39.31
N SER A 42 -8.90 33.42 39.34
CA SER A 42 -9.85 32.43 38.79
C SER A 42 -9.72 32.27 37.27
N PHE A 43 -9.37 33.34 36.54
CA PHE A 43 -9.03 33.23 35.11
C PHE A 43 -7.79 32.35 34.88
N MET A 44 -6.71 32.58 35.62
CA MET A 44 -5.48 31.77 35.52
C MET A 44 -5.72 30.32 35.94
N GLU A 45 -6.49 30.07 37.00
CA GLU A 45 -6.89 28.73 37.44
C GLU A 45 -7.68 28.00 36.35
N SER A 46 -8.63 28.66 35.69
CA SER A 46 -9.40 28.12 34.56
C SER A 46 -8.53 27.80 33.34
N VAL A 47 -7.60 28.70 32.97
CA VAL A 47 -6.63 28.46 31.88
C VAL A 47 -5.73 27.27 32.20
N VAL A 48 -5.19 27.19 33.41
CA VAL A 48 -4.33 26.07 33.83
C VAL A 48 -5.11 24.75 33.85
N ALA A 49 -6.33 24.71 34.38
CA ALA A 49 -7.18 23.53 34.37
C ALA A 49 -7.51 23.06 32.94
N SER A 50 -7.79 23.98 32.02
CA SER A 50 -8.03 23.67 30.61
C SER A 50 -6.78 23.12 29.91
N ILE A 51 -5.59 23.65 30.22
CA ILE A 51 -4.32 23.14 29.68
C ILE A 51 -4.03 21.73 30.22
N ILE A 52 -4.23 21.50 31.52
CA ILE A 52 -4.03 20.17 32.14
C ILE A 52 -4.92 19.12 31.47
N ALA A 53 -6.23 19.38 31.37
CA ALA A 53 -7.17 18.44 30.73
C ALA A 53 -6.75 18.08 29.29
N ARG A 54 -6.33 19.08 28.50
CA ARG A 54 -5.83 18.84 27.14
C ARG A 54 -4.50 18.09 27.08
N ILE A 55 -3.65 18.21 28.09
CA ILE A 55 -2.42 17.42 28.21
C ILE A 55 -2.77 15.97 28.56
N ASP A 56 -3.71 15.74 29.48
CA ASP A 56 -4.15 14.40 29.87
C ASP A 56 -4.78 13.64 28.69
N ASP A 57 -5.62 14.32 27.89
CA ASP A 57 -6.17 13.79 26.64
C ASP A 57 -5.06 13.41 25.64
N LEU A 58 -4.08 14.29 25.41
CA LEU A 58 -2.94 14.02 24.52
C LEU A 58 -2.05 12.87 25.03
N VAL A 59 -1.85 12.75 26.34
CA VAL A 59 -1.08 11.65 26.94
C VAL A 59 -1.80 10.31 26.71
N LYS A 60 -3.13 10.30 26.81
CA LYS A 60 -3.95 9.13 26.50
C LYS A 60 -3.90 8.76 25.02
N ASP A 61 -4.13 9.71 24.12
CA ASP A 61 -4.07 9.48 22.67
C ASP A 61 -2.70 8.94 22.23
N VAL A 62 -1.60 9.44 22.81
CA VAL A 62 -0.24 8.93 22.56
C VAL A 62 -0.05 7.51 23.09
N ALA A 63 -0.67 7.13 24.21
CA ALA A 63 -0.62 5.76 24.74
C ALA A 63 -1.42 4.78 23.85
N ASP A 64 -2.59 5.20 23.36
CA ASP A 64 -3.43 4.40 22.45
C ASP A 64 -2.76 4.24 21.07
N LEU A 65 -2.13 5.30 20.54
CA LEU A 65 -1.31 5.25 19.32
C LEU A 65 -0.09 4.34 19.47
N LYS A 66 0.62 4.41 20.61
CA LYS A 66 1.76 3.52 20.91
C LYS A 66 1.33 2.06 20.92
N THR A 67 0.20 1.75 21.55
CA THR A 67 -0.36 0.39 21.61
C THR A 67 -0.75 -0.11 20.22
N SER A 68 -1.41 0.73 19.42
CA SER A 68 -1.79 0.42 18.04
C SER A 68 -0.57 0.18 17.13
N LEU A 69 0.48 0.98 17.29
CA LEU A 69 1.74 0.82 16.56
C LEU A 69 2.46 -0.48 16.94
N GLN A 70 2.52 -0.81 18.23
CA GLN A 70 3.12 -2.07 18.71
C GLN A 70 2.40 -3.29 18.14
N PHE A 71 1.06 -3.27 18.12
CA PHE A 71 0.25 -4.32 17.51
C PHE A 71 0.55 -4.46 16.01
N SER A 72 0.54 -3.36 15.26
CA SER A 72 0.85 -3.37 13.82
C SER A 72 2.27 -3.87 13.52
N GLN A 73 3.26 -3.52 14.34
CA GLN A 73 4.64 -4.02 14.21
C GLN A 73 4.74 -5.53 14.45
N GLN A 74 3.99 -6.06 15.42
CA GLN A 74 3.92 -7.50 15.70
C GLN A 74 3.28 -8.26 14.53
N ASP A 75 2.18 -7.74 13.97
CA ASP A 75 1.53 -8.32 12.80
C ASP A 75 2.45 -8.33 11.57
N ILE A 76 3.13 -7.22 11.28
CA ILE A 76 4.11 -7.11 10.18
C ILE A 76 5.21 -8.16 10.35
N SER A 77 5.80 -8.29 11.55
CA SER A 77 6.82 -9.30 11.84
C SER A 77 6.31 -10.73 11.61
N SER A 78 5.09 -11.03 12.06
CA SER A 78 4.46 -12.34 11.82
C SER A 78 4.22 -12.62 10.34
N HIS A 79 3.85 -11.60 9.55
CA HIS A 79 3.67 -11.73 8.12
C HIS A 79 5.00 -11.90 7.36
N GLU A 80 6.08 -11.22 7.77
CA GLU A 80 7.41 -11.45 7.19
C GLU A 80 7.90 -12.89 7.37
N GLU A 81 7.70 -13.49 8.55
CA GLU A 81 8.07 -14.88 8.80
C GLU A 81 7.28 -15.84 7.91
N LYS A 82 5.95 -15.65 7.82
CA LYS A 82 5.09 -16.45 6.92
C LYS A 82 5.53 -16.33 5.46
N ILE A 83 5.88 -15.13 5.00
CA ILE A 83 6.37 -14.90 3.63
C ILE A 83 7.70 -15.64 3.39
N LYS A 84 8.65 -15.58 4.35
CA LYS A 84 9.94 -16.31 4.26
C LYS A 84 9.71 -17.82 4.11
N THR A 85 8.82 -18.41 4.92
CA THR A 85 8.45 -19.83 4.84
C THR A 85 7.78 -20.18 3.51
N ILE A 86 6.84 -19.37 3.03
CA ILE A 86 6.19 -19.61 1.73
C ILE A 86 7.21 -19.57 0.58
N ILE A 87 8.18 -18.65 0.62
CA ILE A 87 9.25 -18.58 -0.39
C ILE A 87 10.11 -19.85 -0.40
N THR A 88 10.50 -20.38 0.76
CA THR A 88 11.24 -21.65 0.84
C THR A 88 10.40 -22.84 0.37
N ASP A 89 9.13 -22.88 0.76
CA ASP A 89 8.19 -23.96 0.43
C ASP A 89 7.79 -23.97 -1.06
N VAL A 90 7.86 -22.83 -1.75
CA VAL A 90 7.66 -22.74 -3.22
C VAL A 90 8.95 -23.08 -3.98
N SER A 91 10.11 -22.68 -3.47
CA SER A 91 11.40 -22.85 -4.16
C SER A 91 11.77 -24.33 -4.38
N SER A 92 11.50 -25.19 -3.39
CA SER A 92 11.83 -26.62 -3.47
C SER A 92 10.98 -27.38 -4.51
N PRO A 93 9.63 -27.31 -4.51
CA PRO A 93 8.78 -27.82 -5.58
C PRO A 93 9.14 -27.26 -6.96
N GLN A 94 9.45 -25.95 -7.09
CA GLN A 94 9.83 -25.36 -8.37
C GLN A 94 11.11 -26.01 -8.94
N ALA A 95 12.14 -26.22 -8.12
CA ALA A 95 13.35 -26.92 -8.52
C ALA A 95 13.07 -28.39 -8.91
N ASN A 96 12.21 -29.07 -8.15
CA ASN A 96 11.80 -30.45 -8.45
C ASN A 96 11.01 -30.56 -9.76
N VAL A 97 10.04 -29.66 -10.01
CA VAL A 97 9.27 -29.62 -11.26
C VAL A 97 10.19 -29.41 -12.46
N ASN A 98 11.15 -28.47 -12.38
CA ASN A 98 12.13 -28.28 -13.45
C ASN A 98 12.98 -29.55 -13.68
N LYS A 99 13.47 -30.19 -12.60
CA LYS A 99 14.21 -31.46 -12.69
C LYS A 99 13.38 -32.58 -13.35
N HIS A 100 12.10 -32.69 -13.01
CA HIS A 100 11.19 -33.67 -13.61
C HIS A 100 10.90 -33.36 -15.09
N LEU A 101 10.73 -32.09 -15.46
CA LEU A 101 10.57 -31.64 -16.84
C LEU A 101 11.79 -32.01 -17.70
N GLN A 102 13.01 -31.70 -17.24
CA GLN A 102 14.24 -32.06 -17.95
C GLN A 102 14.38 -33.60 -18.09
N LYS A 103 14.02 -34.36 -17.05
CA LYS A 103 14.00 -35.83 -17.12
C LYS A 103 12.96 -36.35 -18.12
N ALA A 104 11.78 -35.74 -18.19
CA ALA A 104 10.73 -36.12 -19.14
C ALA A 104 11.19 -35.89 -20.59
N ILE A 105 11.73 -34.71 -20.89
CA ILE A 105 12.29 -34.35 -22.21
C ILE A 105 13.42 -35.32 -22.59
N TYR A 106 14.33 -35.63 -21.66
CA TYR A 106 15.41 -36.58 -21.90
C TYR A 106 14.89 -37.99 -22.24
N LEU A 107 13.93 -38.52 -21.47
CA LEU A 107 13.35 -39.85 -21.72
C LEU A 107 12.52 -39.91 -23.01
N GLU A 108 11.79 -38.84 -23.34
CA GLU A 108 11.06 -38.71 -24.60
C GLU A 108 12.01 -38.72 -25.80
N ASN A 109 13.10 -37.94 -25.73
CA ASN A 109 14.13 -37.92 -26.78
C ASN A 109 14.89 -39.26 -26.88
N GLN A 110 15.14 -39.94 -25.75
CA GLN A 110 15.73 -41.27 -25.74
C GLN A 110 14.80 -42.30 -26.39
N SER A 111 13.51 -42.28 -26.07
CA SER A 111 12.49 -43.15 -26.67
C SER A 111 12.34 -42.91 -28.17
N LYS A 112 12.41 -41.65 -28.62
CA LYS A 112 12.31 -41.27 -30.04
C LYS A 112 13.63 -41.39 -30.81
N ARG A 113 14.74 -41.78 -30.18
CA ARG A 113 16.10 -41.71 -30.79
C ARG A 113 16.24 -42.53 -32.07
N ASN A 114 15.53 -43.65 -32.17
CA ASN A 114 15.55 -44.52 -33.34
C ASN A 114 14.36 -44.24 -34.30
N ASN A 115 13.51 -43.27 -34.00
CA ASN A 115 12.31 -42.96 -34.79
C ASN A 115 12.68 -41.95 -35.88
N LEU A 116 12.72 -42.43 -37.12
CA LEU A 116 12.84 -41.59 -38.30
C LEU A 116 11.44 -41.19 -38.79
N ARG A 117 11.28 -39.94 -39.25
CA ARG A 117 10.05 -39.45 -39.89
C ARG A 117 10.25 -39.35 -41.40
N PHE A 118 9.26 -39.82 -42.15
CA PHE A 118 9.24 -39.78 -43.61
C PHE A 118 8.01 -39.02 -44.07
N GLU A 119 8.24 -37.92 -44.78
CA GLU A 119 7.19 -37.05 -45.31
C GLU A 119 7.13 -37.19 -46.84
N GLY A 120 5.97 -36.91 -47.45
CA GLY A 120 5.80 -36.99 -48.91
C GLY A 120 5.67 -38.41 -49.48
N LEU A 121 5.46 -39.43 -48.63
CA LEU A 121 4.89 -40.70 -49.09
C LEU A 121 3.40 -40.46 -49.39
N MET A 122 2.94 -40.87 -50.57
CA MET A 122 1.51 -40.82 -50.91
C MET A 122 0.72 -41.61 -49.85
N GLU A 123 -0.32 -41.02 -49.28
CA GLU A 123 -1.28 -41.75 -48.45
C GLU A 123 -2.21 -42.53 -49.39
N ASP A 124 -2.52 -43.77 -49.03
CA ASP A 124 -3.52 -44.58 -49.71
C ASP A 124 -4.53 -45.02 -48.64
N ASP A 125 -5.83 -44.96 -48.95
CA ASP A 125 -6.89 -45.34 -48.01
C ASP A 125 -6.80 -46.84 -47.64
N ASP A 126 -7.22 -47.16 -46.41
CA ASP A 126 -7.32 -48.52 -45.85
C ASP A 126 -6.03 -49.37 -45.81
N LYS A 127 -4.84 -48.77 -45.87
CA LYS A 127 -3.57 -49.51 -45.77
C LYS A 127 -3.27 -50.11 -44.40
N SER A 128 -2.75 -51.33 -44.44
CA SER A 128 -2.14 -52.00 -43.30
C SER A 128 -0.73 -51.48 -42.99
N TRP A 129 -0.25 -51.77 -41.77
CA TRP A 129 1.09 -51.37 -41.33
C TRP A 129 2.22 -52.05 -42.11
N GLU A 130 2.04 -53.30 -42.56
CA GLU A 130 3.07 -54.00 -43.34
C GLU A 130 3.19 -53.42 -44.76
N GLU A 131 2.09 -53.06 -45.42
CA GLU A 131 2.13 -52.38 -46.73
C GLU A 131 2.81 -51.01 -46.65
N THR A 132 2.60 -50.29 -45.54
CA THR A 132 3.27 -49.01 -45.27
C THR A 132 4.77 -49.19 -45.07
N LYS A 133 5.16 -50.22 -44.31
CA LYS A 133 6.55 -50.62 -44.04
C LYS A 133 7.28 -51.07 -45.30
N ASP A 134 6.65 -51.85 -46.17
CA ASP A 134 7.26 -52.30 -47.43
C ASP A 134 7.36 -51.17 -48.47
N LYS A 135 6.34 -50.29 -48.56
CA LYS A 135 6.42 -49.05 -49.35
C LYS A 135 7.62 -48.18 -48.91
N MET A 136 7.87 -48.10 -47.60
CA MET A 136 9.02 -47.39 -47.04
C MET A 136 10.36 -48.07 -47.33
N LYS A 137 10.48 -49.41 -47.21
CA LYS A 137 11.69 -50.16 -47.59
C LYS A 137 12.04 -49.94 -49.05
N ASN A 138 11.08 -50.09 -49.95
CA ASN A 138 11.28 -49.93 -51.39
C ASN A 138 11.74 -48.50 -51.70
N THR A 139 11.04 -47.49 -51.14
CA THR A 139 11.44 -46.08 -51.29
C THR A 139 12.87 -45.80 -50.80
N LEU A 140 13.32 -46.47 -49.73
CA LEU A 140 14.68 -46.34 -49.20
C LEU A 140 15.73 -46.96 -50.14
N VAL A 141 15.49 -48.20 -50.61
CA VAL A 141 16.38 -48.87 -51.58
C VAL A 141 16.45 -48.07 -52.88
N ASP A 142 15.30 -47.71 -53.45
CA ASP A 142 15.18 -47.04 -54.75
C ASP A 142 15.78 -45.61 -54.78
N LYS A 143 15.64 -44.84 -53.68
CA LYS A 143 16.09 -43.43 -53.64
C LYS A 143 17.48 -43.24 -53.03
N PHE A 144 17.95 -44.15 -52.17
CA PHE A 144 19.20 -44.00 -51.43
C PHE A 144 20.23 -45.10 -51.71
N ASN A 145 19.95 -46.04 -52.63
CA ASN A 145 20.86 -47.09 -53.07
C ASN A 145 21.42 -47.96 -51.92
N PHE A 146 20.59 -48.30 -50.93
CA PHE A 146 21.00 -49.24 -49.88
C PHE A 146 21.19 -50.65 -50.44
N GLU A 147 22.34 -51.27 -50.17
CA GLU A 147 22.67 -52.64 -50.60
C GLU A 147 21.68 -53.70 -50.06
N LEU A 148 21.04 -53.41 -48.92
CA LEU A 148 20.02 -54.23 -48.27
C LEU A 148 18.91 -53.35 -47.70
N ALA A 149 17.68 -53.83 -47.74
CA ALA A 149 16.55 -53.13 -47.13
C ALA A 149 16.74 -53.02 -45.60
N PRO A 150 16.59 -51.83 -44.99
CA PRO A 150 16.85 -51.63 -43.57
C PRO A 150 15.81 -52.34 -42.69
N GLY A 151 16.25 -52.76 -41.50
CA GLY A 151 15.39 -53.36 -40.48
C GLY A 151 14.45 -52.32 -39.88
N ILE A 152 13.18 -52.34 -40.30
CA ILE A 152 12.12 -51.49 -39.75
C ILE A 152 11.33 -52.32 -38.72
N GLU A 153 11.34 -51.90 -37.46
CA GLU A 153 10.55 -52.50 -36.39
C GLU A 153 9.05 -52.20 -36.63
N HIS A 154 8.67 -50.93 -36.58
CA HIS A 154 7.33 -50.43 -36.88
C HIS A 154 7.37 -49.14 -37.72
N ALA A 155 6.39 -48.96 -38.60
CA ALA A 155 6.21 -47.75 -39.43
C ALA A 155 4.74 -47.28 -39.44
N PRO A 156 4.23 -46.72 -38.32
CA PRO A 156 2.87 -46.18 -38.27
C PRO A 156 2.77 -44.84 -39.00
N ALA A 157 1.72 -44.67 -39.80
CA ALA A 157 1.31 -43.37 -40.31
C ALA A 157 0.82 -42.49 -39.15
N SER A 158 1.36 -41.28 -39.03
CA SER A 158 0.97 -40.32 -37.99
C SER A 158 0.12 -39.20 -38.59
N HIS A 159 -1.18 -39.19 -38.30
CA HIS A 159 -2.07 -38.12 -38.75
C HIS A 159 -1.67 -36.78 -38.11
N TRP A 160 -1.46 -35.74 -38.93
CA TRP A 160 -1.10 -34.41 -38.46
C TRP A 160 -2.36 -33.55 -38.29
N PRO A 161 -2.52 -32.76 -37.21
CA PRO A 161 -3.59 -31.76 -37.14
C PRO A 161 -3.31 -30.68 -38.19
N SER A 162 -3.96 -30.81 -39.35
CA SER A 162 -3.72 -29.98 -40.54
C SER A 162 -3.63 -28.50 -40.18
N LYS A 163 -2.49 -27.87 -40.51
CA LYS A 163 -2.28 -26.45 -40.24
C LYS A 163 -3.30 -25.65 -41.05
N LYS A 164 -4.35 -25.15 -40.38
CA LYS A 164 -5.25 -24.16 -40.95
C LYS A 164 -4.45 -22.90 -41.26
N THR A 165 -4.00 -22.77 -42.49
CA THR A 165 -3.62 -21.49 -43.09
C THR A 165 -4.86 -20.61 -43.12
N GLY A 166 -4.76 -19.42 -42.53
CA GLY A 166 -5.81 -18.39 -42.57
C GLY A 166 -5.87 -17.66 -43.90
#